data_AF-A0A2V9GK40-F1
#
_entry.id   AF-A0A2V9GK40-F1
#
_cell.length_a   1.000
_cell.length_b   1.000
_cell.length_c   1.000
_cell.angle_alpha   90.00
_cell.angle_beta   90.00
_cell.angle_gamma   90.00
#
_symmetry.space_group_name_H-M   'P 1'
#
loop_
_entity.id
_entity.type
_entity.pdbx_description
1 polymer ?
#
loop_
_entity_poly.entity_id
_entity_poly.type
_entity_poly.pdbx_seq_one_letter_code
_entity_poly.pdbx_strand_id
1 'polypeptide(L)' 'MKAAVVVLVLVGGTAAAIITEPSVAVDAQPDRIVFSSFRPSNWDIYAVDHPGQAPRRLTDDPALDYDP' A
#
# COMPACT_ATOMS: atom_id res chain seq x y z
N MET A 1 5.10 16.78 19.77
CA MET A 1 4.34 18.03 19.91
C MET A 1 4.10 18.56 18.50
N LYS A 2 2.94 18.31 17.88
CA LYS A 2 2.63 18.80 16.52
C LYS A 2 1.75 20.06 16.66
N ALA A 3 2.13 21.13 15.98
CA ALA A 3 1.43 22.41 15.99
C ALA A 3 0.25 22.39 15.00
N ALA A 4 -0.89 22.95 15.40
CA ALA A 4 -2.06 23.16 14.53
C ALA A 4 -2.04 24.59 13.97
N VAL A 5 -2.41 24.76 12.69
CA VAL A 5 -2.56 26.08 12.03
C VAL A 5 -4.05 26.42 11.96
N VAL A 6 -4.44 27.57 12.50
CA VAL A 6 -5.84 28.04 12.54
C VAL A 6 -6.06 29.08 11.45
N VAL A 7 -7.00 28.83 10.53
CA VAL A 7 -7.43 29.80 9.50
C VAL A 7 -8.81 30.33 9.89
N LEU A 8 -8.93 31.64 10.12
CA LEU A 8 -10.18 32.29 10.52
C LEU A 8 -10.82 32.99 9.32
N VAL A 9 -12.01 32.56 8.90
CA VAL A 9 -12.85 33.28 7.94
C VAL A 9 -14.03 33.88 8.71
N LEU A 10 -14.15 35.21 8.74
CA LEU A 10 -15.23 35.90 9.44
C LEU A 10 -16.29 36.41 8.46
N VAL A 11 -17.46 35.77 8.46
CA VAL A 11 -18.71 36.33 7.92
C VAL A 11 -19.77 36.13 9.01
N GLY A 12 -20.39 37.24 9.44
CA GLY A 12 -21.43 37.37 10.48
C GLY A 12 -21.91 36.10 11.22
N GLY A 13 -21.58 35.99 12.51
CA GLY A 13 -22.17 35.04 13.45
C GLY A 13 -21.33 33.80 13.69
N THR A 14 -20.77 33.70 14.91
CA THR A 14 -19.97 32.56 15.45
C THR A 14 -18.88 32.02 14.52
N ALA A 15 -17.63 32.42 14.76
CA ALA A 15 -16.48 31.75 14.16
C ALA A 15 -16.37 30.31 14.69
N ALA A 16 -16.93 29.34 13.97
CA ALA A 16 -16.54 27.95 14.11
C ALA A 16 -15.21 27.78 13.37
N ALA A 17 -14.11 27.61 14.10
CA ALA A 17 -12.84 27.26 13.48
C ALA A 17 -13.02 25.90 12.79
N ILE A 18 -13.00 25.87 11.45
CA ILE A 18 -12.88 24.62 10.70
C ILE A 18 -11.43 24.20 10.84
N ILE A 19 -11.14 23.41 11.88
CA ILE A 19 -9.87 22.71 11.99
C ILE A 19 -9.96 21.55 11.00
N THR A 20 -9.65 21.81 9.73
CA THR A 20 -9.41 20.72 8.80
C THR A 20 -8.02 20.18 9.14
N GLU A 21 -7.98 18.98 9.70
CA GLU A 21 -6.74 18.23 9.78
C GLU A 21 -6.17 18.16 8.35
N PRO A 22 -4.86 18.40 8.12
CA PRO A 22 -4.27 18.08 6.84
C PRO A 22 -4.42 16.58 6.64
N SER A 23 -5.38 16.16 5.80
CA SER A 23 -5.45 14.77 5.38
C SER A 23 -4.25 14.57 4.47
N VAL A 24 -3.21 13.94 5.02
CA VAL A 24 -2.21 13.30 4.18
C VAL A 24 -2.99 12.19 3.48
N ALA A 25 -3.52 12.47 2.30
CA ALA A 25 -4.03 11.45 1.41
C ALA A 25 -2.81 10.64 0.97
N VAL A 26 -2.39 9.71 1.83
CA VAL A 26 -1.54 8.62 1.42
C VAL A 26 -2.46 7.82 0.50
N ASP A 27 -2.17 7.88 -0.80
CA ASP A 27 -2.70 6.91 -1.74
C ASP A 27 -2.19 5.55 -1.26
N ALA A 28 -2.96 4.92 -0.37
CA ALA A 28 -2.66 3.65 0.23
C ALA A 28 -2.94 2.60 -0.83
N GLN A 29 -2.00 2.47 -1.77
CA GLN A 29 -1.92 1.29 -2.59
C GLN A 29 -1.71 0.09 -1.65
N PRO A 30 -2.42 -1.03 -1.84
CA PRO A 30 -2.16 -2.24 -1.08
C PRO A 30 -0.67 -2.57 -1.07
N ASP A 31 -0.10 -2.83 0.10
CA ASP A 31 1.26 -3.34 0.20
C ASP A 31 1.31 -4.73 -0.45
N ARG A 32 1.75 -4.76 -1.71
CA ARG A 32 1.91 -6.00 -2.45
C ARG A 32 3.22 -6.68 -2.05
N ILE A 33 3.12 -7.92 -1.58
CA ILE A 33 4.29 -8.74 -1.27
C ILE A 33 4.63 -9.60 -2.48
N VAL A 34 5.88 -9.52 -2.95
CA VAL A 34 6.42 -10.35 -4.05
C VAL A 34 7.51 -11.24 -3.49
N PHE A 35 7.48 -12.55 -3.82
CA PHE A 35 8.44 -13.53 -3.34
C PHE A 35 8.63 -14.68 -4.33
N SER A 36 9.76 -15.37 -4.25
CA SER A 36 10.00 -16.61 -4.99
C SER A 36 9.58 -17.83 -4.17
N SER A 37 9.04 -18.86 -4.83
CA SER A 37 8.68 -20.12 -4.18
C SER A 37 8.99 -21.29 -5.10
N PHE A 38 9.60 -22.33 -4.53
CA PHE A 38 9.85 -23.59 -5.22
C PHE A 38 8.63 -24.51 -5.09
N ARG A 39 8.06 -24.90 -6.22
CA ARG A 39 7.04 -25.96 -6.31
C ARG A 39 7.55 -27.01 -7.28
N PRO A 40 7.23 -28.30 -7.09
CA PRO A 40 8.11 -29.48 -7.13
C PRO A 40 9.22 -29.59 -8.20
N SER A 41 9.19 -28.78 -9.25
CA SER A 41 10.15 -28.77 -10.35
C SER A 41 10.79 -27.42 -10.65
N ASN A 42 10.29 -26.23 -10.26
CA ASN A 42 10.99 -24.97 -10.57
C ASN A 42 10.71 -23.83 -9.56
N TRP A 43 11.53 -22.78 -9.59
CA TRP A 43 11.29 -21.51 -8.93
C TRP A 43 10.31 -20.65 -9.73
N ASP A 44 9.30 -20.11 -9.06
CA ASP A 44 8.44 -19.09 -9.67
C ASP A 44 8.30 -17.89 -8.76
N ILE A 45 7.93 -16.77 -9.37
CA ILE A 45 7.57 -15.54 -8.68
C ILE A 45 6.07 -15.56 -8.37
N TYR A 46 5.72 -15.21 -7.14
CA TYR A 46 4.36 -15.08 -6.66
C TYR A 46 4.13 -13.70 -6.05
N ALA A 47 2.87 -13.27 -6.03
CA ALA A 47 2.45 -12.06 -5.35
C ALA A 47 1.21 -12.27 -4.47
N VAL A 48 1.15 -11.52 -3.37
CA VAL A 48 0.00 -11.43 -2.46
C VAL A 48 -0.34 -9.95 -2.29
N ASP A 49 -1.59 -9.59 -2.60
CA ASP A 49 -2.04 -8.19 -2.53
C ASP A 49 -2.49 -7.79 -1.11
N HIS A 50 -2.96 -8.76 -0.31
CA HIS A 50 -3.31 -8.57 1.10
C HIS A 50 -3.04 -9.83 1.93
N PRO A 51 -2.60 -9.70 3.20
CA PRO A 51 -2.45 -10.85 4.10
C PRO A 51 -3.71 -11.70 4.16
N GLY A 52 -3.57 -13.02 4.03
CA GLY A 52 -4.69 -13.97 4.04
C GLY A 52 -5.31 -14.25 2.66
N GLN A 53 -4.95 -13.50 1.61
CA GLN A 53 -5.24 -13.88 0.23
C GLN A 53 -4.33 -15.03 -0.21
N ALA A 54 -4.83 -15.85 -1.14
CA ALA A 54 -3.99 -16.87 -1.79
C ALA A 54 -2.95 -16.19 -2.70
N PRO A 55 -1.68 -16.64 -2.71
CA PRO A 55 -0.69 -16.12 -3.63
C PRO A 55 -1.05 -16.39 -5.10
N ARG A 56 -0.84 -15.39 -5.96
CA ARG A 56 -0.96 -15.52 -7.42
C ARG A 56 0.41 -15.73 -8.06
N ARG A 57 0.53 -16.77 -8.89
CA ARG A 57 1.72 -17.04 -9.71
C ARG A 57 1.88 -15.95 -10.79
N LEU A 58 3.09 -15.43 -10.94
CA LEU A 58 3.44 -14.37 -11.91
C LEU A 58 4.29 -14.87 -13.08
N THR A 59 5.03 -15.96 -12.91
CA THR A 59 5.87 -16.59 -13.93
C THR A 59 5.52 -18.06 -14.04
N ASP A 60 5.69 -18.65 -15.22
CA ASP A 60 5.40 -20.07 -15.44
C ASP A 60 6.41 -20.84 -16.29
N ASP A 61 7.68 -20.45 -16.21
CA ASP A 61 8.72 -21.05 -17.03
C ASP A 61 8.96 -22.53 -16.66
N PRO A 62 8.92 -23.45 -17.64
CA PRO A 62 9.15 -24.88 -17.41
C PRO A 62 10.62 -25.27 -17.29
N ALA A 63 11.56 -24.41 -17.72
CA ALA A 63 12.99 -24.64 -17.57
C ALA A 63 13.39 -24.52 -16.09
N LEU A 64 14.50 -25.14 -15.72
CA LEU A 64 14.96 -25.17 -14.33
C LEU A 64 15.91 -24.00 -14.07
N ASP A 65 15.63 -23.20 -13.06
CA ASP A 65 16.50 -22.10 -12.62
C ASP A 65 17.65 -22.64 -11.73
N TYR A 66 18.73 -23.10 -12.36
CA TYR A 66 19.92 -23.65 -11.68
C TYR A 66 21.19 -22.80 -11.82
N ASP A 67 21.21 -21.80 -12.70
CA ASP A 67 22.41 -20.99 -13.00
C ASP A 67 22.13 -19.50 -12.66
N PRO A 68 22.99 -18.84 -11.86
CA PRO A 68 22.78 -17.47 -11.38
C PRO A 68 23.06 -16.36 -12.40
#